data_AF-A0A1I5SSZ2-F1
#
_entry.id   AF-A0A1I5SSZ2-F1
#
_cell.length_a   1.000
_cell.length_b   1.000
_cell.length_c   1.000
_cell.angle_alpha   90.00
_cell.angle_beta   90.00
_cell.angle_gamma   90.00
#
_symmetry.space_group_name_H-M   'P 1'
#
loop_
_entity.id
_entity.type
_entity.pdbx_description
1 polymer ?
#
loop_
_entity_poly.entity_id
_entity_poly.type
_entity_poly.pdbx_seq_one_letter_code
_entity_poly.pdbx_strand_id
1 'polypeptide(L)' 'MNMMRSMGFFFLFLLVPLGALLASYPGPIADWLSALAGVPVSRGNLGAGFMLLAAICLKLDLSIRRRAQAREASIA' A
#
# COMPACT_ATOMS: atom_id res chain seq x y z
N MET A 1 -7.36 21.02 -4.93
CA MET A 1 -7.98 20.19 -3.87
C MET A 1 -8.61 18.86 -4.33
N ASN A 2 -9.21 18.71 -5.53
CA ASN A 2 -9.86 17.44 -5.93
C ASN A 2 -8.91 16.26 -6.18
N MET A 3 -7.74 16.50 -6.80
CA MET A 3 -6.83 15.43 -7.22
C MET A 3 -6.09 14.73 -6.05
N MET A 4 -5.83 15.45 -4.96
CA MET A 4 -5.23 14.87 -3.74
C MET A 4 -6.22 14.01 -2.95
N ARG A 5 -7.52 14.36 -2.96
CA ARG A 5 -8.56 13.54 -2.34
C ARG A 5 -8.70 12.22 -3.09
N SER A 6 -8.72 12.24 -4.43
CA SER A 6 -8.82 11.01 -5.23
C SER A 6 -7.65 10.05 -5.04
N MET A 7 -6.41 10.53 -4.86
CA MET A 7 -5.26 9.66 -4.57
C MET A 7 -5.37 8.97 -3.20
N GLY A 8 -5.78 9.70 -2.17
CA GLY A 8 -6.01 9.12 -0.84
C GLY A 8 -7.16 8.11 -0.82
N PHE A 9 -8.22 8.34 -1.59
CA PHE A 9 -9.31 7.38 -1.74
C PHE A 9 -8.88 6.14 -2.51
N PHE A 10 -8.11 6.28 -3.59
CA PHE A 10 -7.55 5.13 -4.31
C PHE A 10 -6.64 4.30 -3.40
N PHE A 11 -5.84 4.96 -2.57
CA PHE A 11 -4.99 4.28 -1.59
C PHE A 11 -5.81 3.46 -0.59
N LEU A 12 -6.85 4.05 0.01
CA LEU A 12 -7.75 3.34 0.93
C LEU A 12 -8.51 2.22 0.23
N PHE A 13 -9.05 2.47 -0.97
CA PHE A 13 -9.81 1.48 -1.74
C PHE A 13 -8.97 0.35 -2.30
N LEU A 14 -7.66 0.54 -2.50
CA LEU A 14 -6.79 -0.53 -2.98
C LEU A 14 -6.16 -1.29 -1.81
N LEU A 15 -5.59 -0.57 -0.85
CA LEU A 15 -4.79 -1.18 0.21
C LEU A 15 -5.64 -1.91 1.25
N VAL A 16 -6.83 -1.39 1.58
CA VAL A 16 -7.73 -2.01 2.56
C VAL A 16 -8.27 -3.36 2.10
N PRO A 17 -8.89 -3.50 0.90
CA PRO A 17 -9.36 -4.80 0.45
C PRO A 17 -8.21 -5.75 0.14
N LEU A 18 -7.06 -5.25 -0.32
CA LEU A 18 -5.87 -6.09 -0.51
C LEU A 18 -5.39 -6.66 0.84
N GLY A 19 -5.35 -5.82 1.88
CA GLY A 19 -5.03 -6.27 3.24
C GLY A 19 -6.06 -7.25 3.79
N ALA A 20 -7.35 -7.01 3.57
CA ALA A 20 -8.42 -7.92 3.97
C ALA A 20 -8.34 -9.27 3.25
N LEU A 21 -7.99 -9.26 1.95
CA LEU A 21 -7.78 -10.47 1.16
C LEU A 21 -6.58 -11.28 1.68
N LEU A 22 -5.45 -10.61 1.95
CA LEU A 22 -4.27 -11.23 2.55
C LEU A 22 -4.57 -11.83 3.94
N ALA A 23 -5.35 -11.13 4.75
CA ALA A 23 -5.73 -11.60 6.08
C ALA A 23 -6.72 -12.78 6.03
N SER A 24 -7.62 -12.80 5.04
CA SER A 24 -8.66 -13.83 4.90
C SER A 24 -8.11 -15.12 4.27
N TYR A 25 -7.17 -15.01 3.33
CA TYR A 25 -6.62 -16.15 2.59
C TYR A 25 -5.08 -16.17 2.59
N PRO A 26 -4.41 -16.12 3.75
CA PRO A 26 -2.96 -16.02 3.81
C PRO A 26 -2.25 -17.28 3.29
N GLY A 27 -2.87 -18.46 3.42
CA GLY A 27 -2.31 -19.73 2.92
C GLY A 27 -2.24 -19.79 1.39
N PRO A 28 -3.39 -19.74 0.69
CA PRO A 28 -3.40 -19.81 -0.78
C PRO A 28 -2.53 -18.76 -1.46
N ILE A 29 -2.47 -17.55 -0.91
CA ILE A 29 -1.62 -16.47 -1.43
C ILE A 29 -0.13 -16.79 -1.20
N ALA A 30 0.23 -17.34 -0.03
CA ALA A 30 1.61 -17.74 0.28
C ALA A 30 2.08 -18.86 -0.66
N ASP A 31 1.21 -19.85 -0.90
CA ASP A 31 1.51 -20.99 -1.75
C ASP A 31 1.67 -20.55 -3.21
N TRP A 32 0.78 -19.66 -3.68
CA TRP A 32 0.88 -19.06 -5.02
C TRP A 32 2.17 -18.24 -5.19
N LEU A 33 2.51 -17.39 -4.23
CA LEU A 33 3.75 -16.61 -4.25
C LEU A 33 5.00 -17.49 -4.17
N SER A 34 4.95 -18.57 -3.37
CA SER A 34 6.05 -19.53 -3.27
C SER A 34 6.27 -20.26 -4.60
N ALA A 35 5.19 -20.63 -5.29
CA ALA A 35 5.26 -21.25 -6.61
C ALA A 35 5.82 -20.29 -7.67
N LEU A 36 5.47 -19.01 -7.62
CA LEU A 36 5.95 -18.00 -8.56
C LEU A 36 7.42 -17.64 -8.32
N ALA A 37 7.82 -17.49 -7.06
CA ALA A 37 9.17 -17.09 -6.68
C ALA A 37 10.16 -18.26 -6.65
N GLY A 38 9.69 -19.51 -6.58
CA GLY A 38 10.53 -20.70 -6.40
C GLY A 38 11.19 -20.79 -5.02
N VAL A 39 10.70 -20.04 -4.04
CA VAL A 39 11.25 -19.96 -2.68
C VAL A 39 10.09 -20.08 -1.68
N PRO A 40 10.23 -20.79 -0.55
CA PRO A 40 9.18 -20.85 0.46
C PRO A 40 8.86 -19.46 1.04
N VAL A 41 7.63 -19.00 0.79
CA VAL A 41 7.08 -17.75 1.34
C VAL A 41 6.25 -18.08 2.57
N SER A 42 6.70 -17.65 3.73
CA SER A 42 5.93 -17.80 4.96
C SER A 42 4.80 -16.76 5.05
N ARG A 43 3.76 -17.06 5.85
CA ARG A 43 2.71 -16.07 6.18
C ARG A 43 3.28 -14.81 6.83
N GLY A 44 4.37 -14.94 7.59
CA GLY A 44 5.09 -13.81 8.18
C GLY A 44 5.73 -12.91 7.12
N ASN A 45 6.31 -13.51 6.07
CA ASN A 45 6.90 -12.77 4.95
C ASN A 45 5.84 -12.00 4.16
N LEU A 46 4.65 -12.58 3.99
CA LEU A 46 3.50 -11.92 3.38
C LEU A 46 3.05 -10.69 4.18
N GLY A 47 2.89 -10.84 5.49
CA GLY A 47 2.53 -9.73 6.38
C GLY A 47 3.58 -8.62 6.38
N ALA A 48 4.87 -8.99 6.47
CA ALA A 48 5.97 -8.04 6.39
C ALA A 48 6.04 -7.33 5.04
N GLY A 49 5.84 -8.05 3.94
CA GLY A 49 5.78 -7.49 2.58
C GLY A 49 4.62 -6.51 2.42
N PHE A 50 3.44 -6.86 2.92
CA PHE A 50 2.28 -5.97 2.90
C PHE A 50 2.51 -4.70 3.74
N MET A 51 3.05 -4.83 4.95
CA MET A 51 3.43 -3.69 5.80
C MET A 51 4.44 -2.76 5.10
N LEU A 52 5.44 -3.34 4.45
CA LEU A 52 6.45 -2.58 3.71
C LEU A 52 5.80 -1.81 2.55
N LEU A 53 4.94 -2.47 1.78
CA LEU A 53 4.24 -1.89 0.64
C LEU A 53 3.31 -0.76 1.10
N ALA A 54 2.58 -0.97 2.20
CA ALA A 54 1.76 0.05 2.85
C ALA A 54 2.59 1.25 3.33
N ALA A 55 3.75 1.02 3.94
CA ALA A 55 4.64 2.08 4.39
C ALA A 55 5.21 2.90 3.23
N ILE A 56 5.60 2.25 2.12
CA ILE A 56 6.07 2.93 0.91
C ILE A 56 4.97 3.81 0.33
N CYS A 57 3.77 3.26 0.16
CA CYS A 57 2.65 4.01 -0.38
C CYS A 57 2.24 5.18 0.53
N LEU A 58 2.24 4.99 1.86
CA LEU A 58 1.98 6.06 2.82
C LEU A 58 3.05 7.16 2.74
N LYS A 59 4.33 6.79 2.63
CA LYS A 59 5.42 7.75 2.46
C LYS A 59 5.25 8.56 1.18
N LEU A 60 4.86 7.93 0.08
CA LEU A 60 4.59 8.61 -1.20
C LEU A 60 3.39 9.55 -1.08
N ASP A 61 2.27 9.10 -0.51
CA ASP A 61 1.07 9.92 -0.30
C ASP A 61 1.39 11.14 0.58
N LEU A 62 2.07 10.96 1.71
CA LEU A 62 2.50 12.05 2.58
C LEU A 62 3.47 13.01 1.87
N SER A 63 4.37 12.50 1.03
CA SER A 63 5.30 13.34 0.26
C SER A 63 4.56 14.19 -0.78
N ILE A 64 3.58 13.62 -1.47
CA ILE A 64 2.74 14.33 -2.44
C ILE A 64 1.91 15.40 -1.74
N ARG A 65 1.28 15.06 -0.61
CA ARG A 65 0.53 16.02 0.22
C ARG A 65 1.40 17.16 0.71
N ARG A 66 2.59 16.86 1.25
CA ARG A 66 3.55 17.88 1.70
C ARG A 66 3.97 18.81 0.56
N ARG A 67 4.26 18.28 -0.64
CA ARG A 67 4.61 19.09 -1.82
C ARG A 67 3.46 19.99 -2.27
N ALA A 68 2.24 19.46 -2.26
CA ALA A 68 1.07 20.24 -2.64
C ALA A 68 0.76 21.35 -1.62
N GLN A 69 0.85 21.06 -0.31
CA GLN A 69 0.71 22.05 0.75
C GLN A 69 1.81 23.12 0.69
N ALA A 70 3.07 22.73 0.45
CA ALA A 70 4.16 23.68 0.27
C ALA A 70 3.94 24.60 -0.93
N ARG A 71 3.34 24.10 -2.01
CA ARG A 71 2.99 24.88 -3.19
C ARG A 71 1.80 25.81 -2.96
N GLU A 72 0.81 25.40 -2.18
CA GLU A 72 -0.29 26.29 -1.78
C GLU A 72 0.23 27.41 -0.84
N ALA A 73 1.15 27.10 0.08
CA ALA A 73 1.77 28.07 0.98
C ALA A 73 2.73 29.06 0.28
N SER A 74 3.25 28.74 -0.90
CA SER A 74 4.07 29.66 -1.70
C SER A 74 3.25 30.57 -2.62
N ILE A 75 1.96 30.27 -2.81
CA ILE A 75 1.04 31.03 -3.67
C ILE A 75 0.14 31.96 -2.83
N ALA A 76 -0.04 31.66 -1.54
CA ALA A 76 -0.68 32.52 -0.55
C ALA A 76 0.30 33.56 0.00
#